data_AF-A0A7W5MXW6-F1
#
_entry.id   AF-A0A7W5MXW6-F1
#
_cell.length_a   1.000
_cell.length_b   1.000
_cell.length_c   1.000
_cell.angle_alpha   90.00
_cell.angle_beta   90.00
_cell.angle_gamma   90.00
#
_symmetry.space_group_name_H-M   'P 1'
#
loop_
_entity.id
_entity.type
_entity.pdbx_description
1 polymer ?
#
loop_
_entity_poly.entity_id
_entity_poly.type
_entity_poly.pdbx_seq_one_letter_code
_entity_poly.pdbx_strand_id
1 'polypeptide(L)' 'MDAVTTATPTHSLRERMLQDMMMRGFGAHTQKDYIRHVRSFVVFLGRPPDTATMEDLRRDQVDQHERAVGPATINGAV' A
#
# COMPACT_ATOMS: atom_id res chain seq x y z
N MET A 1 21.39 12.33 -16.89
CA MET A 1 20.36 11.92 -15.91
C MET A 1 19.24 11.34 -16.73
N ASP A 2 19.32 10.04 -17.02
CA ASP A 2 18.37 9.39 -17.90
C ASP A 2 17.05 9.25 -17.16
N ALA A 3 16.03 9.98 -17.64
CA ALA A 3 14.68 9.84 -17.16
C ALA A 3 14.23 8.41 -17.50
N VAL A 4 14.23 7.53 -16.50
CA VAL A 4 13.52 6.25 -16.57
C VAL A 4 12.05 6.61 -16.77
N THR A 5 11.64 6.66 -18.04
CA THR A 5 10.24 6.75 -18.42
C THR A 5 9.67 5.37 -18.14
N THR A 6 9.11 5.18 -16.95
CA THR A 6 8.40 3.95 -16.61
C THR A 6 7.18 3.88 -17.50
N ALA A 7 7.23 2.98 -18.49
CA ALA A 7 6.05 2.62 -19.27
C ALA A 7 4.90 2.28 -18.32
N THR A 8 3.68 2.72 -18.66
CA THR A 8 2.50 2.43 -17.85
C THR A 8 2.41 0.93 -17.65
N PRO A 9 2.45 0.42 -16.41
CA PRO A 9 2.48 -1.01 -16.17
C PRO A 9 1.23 -1.65 -16.74
N THR A 10 1.41 -2.75 -17.48
CA THR A 10 0.35 -3.48 -18.20
C THR A 10 -0.70 -4.08 -17.27
N HIS A 11 -0.33 -4.30 -16.01
CA HIS A 11 -1.20 -4.79 -14.94
C HIS A 11 -1.49 -3.68 -13.94
N SER A 12 -2.69 -3.68 -13.38
CA SER A 12 -3.08 -2.78 -12.28
C SER A 12 -2.19 -2.99 -11.04
N LEU A 13 -2.10 -1.96 -10.17
CA LEU A 13 -1.35 -2.10 -8.90
C LEU A 13 -1.85 -3.29 -8.07
N ARG A 14 -3.16 -3.53 -8.06
CA ARG A 14 -3.76 -4.66 -7.35
C ARG A 14 -3.25 -6.01 -7.86
N GLU A 15 -3.17 -6.18 -9.18
CA GLU A 15 -2.66 -7.42 -9.78
C GLU A 15 -1.19 -7.64 -9.47
N ARG A 16 -0.36 -6.59 -9.57
CA ARG A 16 1.06 -6.65 -9.22
C ARG A 16 1.25 -7.05 -7.75
N MET A 17 0.52 -6.41 -6.84
CA MET A 17 0.53 -6.76 -5.41
C MET A 17 0.16 -8.23 -5.16
N LEU A 18 -0.89 -8.74 -5.81
CA LEU A 18 -1.29 -10.14 -5.65
C LEU A 18 -0.21 -11.10 -6.19
N GLN A 19 0.39 -10.78 -7.35
CA GLN A 19 1.49 -11.54 -7.91
C GLN A 19 2.70 -11.57 -6.96
N ASP A 20 3.09 -10.41 -6.43
CA ASP A 20 4.21 -10.29 -5.48
C ASP A 20 3.96 -11.10 -4.20
N MET A 21 2.74 -11.05 -3.66
CA MET A 21 2.39 -11.82 -2.46
C MET A 21 2.32 -13.31 -2.72
N MET A 22 1.81 -13.75 -3.89
CA MET A 22 1.86 -15.15 -4.29
C MET A 22 3.30 -15.65 -4.43
N MET A 23 4.18 -14.86 -5.06
CA MET A 23 5.61 -15.19 -5.18
C MET A 23 6.30 -15.31 -3.81
N ARG A 24 5.87 -14.51 -2.83
CA ARG A 24 6.37 -14.57 -1.44
C ARG A 24 5.72 -15.66 -0.58
N GLY A 25 4.78 -16.43 -1.12
CA GLY A 25 4.10 -17.52 -0.41
C GLY A 25 3.08 -17.06 0.63
N PHE A 26 2.57 -15.82 0.53
CA PHE A 26 1.56 -15.33 1.47
C PHE A 26 0.21 -16.01 1.25
N GLY A 27 -0.44 -16.42 2.34
CA GLY A 27 -1.76 -17.02 2.31
C GLY A 27 -2.86 -16.04 1.91
N ALA A 28 -4.01 -16.57 1.49
CA ALA A 28 -5.14 -15.78 0.99
C ALA A 28 -5.67 -14.74 1.99
N HIS A 29 -5.59 -15.00 3.30
CA HIS A 29 -5.99 -14.05 4.34
C HIS A 29 -5.06 -12.83 4.36
N THR A 30 -3.74 -13.07 4.45
CA THR A 30 -2.70 -12.02 4.41
C THR A 30 -2.79 -11.19 3.12
N GLN A 31 -3.01 -11.85 1.98
CA GLN A 31 -3.20 -11.15 0.71
C GLN A 31 -4.40 -10.18 0.76
N LYS A 32 -5.54 -10.63 1.28
CA LYS A 32 -6.74 -9.79 1.43
C LYS A 32 -6.49 -8.62 2.37
N ASP A 33 -5.78 -8.85 3.48
CA ASP A 33 -5.48 -7.80 4.45
C ASP A 33 -4.57 -6.73 3.87
N TYR A 34 -3.48 -7.11 3.18
CA TYR A 34 -2.61 -6.13 2.53
C TYR A 34 -3.36 -5.26 1.50
N ILE A 35 -4.23 -5.88 0.68
CA ILE A 35 -5.05 -5.13 -0.27
C ILE A 35 -6.03 -4.18 0.46
N ARG A 36 -6.59 -4.60 1.60
CA ARG A 36 -7.45 -3.75 2.43
C ARG A 36 -6.68 -2.57 3.00
N HIS A 37 -5.45 -2.77 3.49
CA HIS A 37 -4.59 -1.70 3.99
C HIS A 37 -4.27 -0.67 2.90
N VAL A 38 -3.85 -1.11 1.72
CA VAL A 38 -3.59 -0.19 0.59
C VAL A 38 -4.85 0.53 0.16
N ARG A 39 -6.02 -0.12 0.15
CA ARG A 39 -7.29 0.58 -0.12
C ARG A 39 -7.55 1.69 0.91
N SER A 40 -7.33 1.44 2.19
CA SER A 40 -7.49 2.45 3.24
C SER A 40 -6.53 3.62 3.02
N PHE A 41 -5.27 3.33 2.71
CA PHE A 41 -4.25 4.34 2.42
C PHE A 41 -4.63 5.19 1.21
N VAL A 42 -5.15 4.60 0.13
CA VAL A 42 -5.63 5.35 -1.06
C VAL A 42 -6.78 6.29 -0.70
N VAL A 43 -7.69 5.86 0.17
CA VAL A 43 -8.80 6.72 0.65
C VAL A 43 -8.27 7.89 1.46
N PHE A 44 -7.31 7.66 2.36
CA PHE A 44 -6.62 8.73 3.11
C PHE A 44 -5.87 9.70 2.19
N LEU A 45 -5.13 9.15 1.23
CA LEU A 45 -4.26 9.90 0.33
C LEU A 45 -5.04 10.76 -0.68
N GLY A 46 -6.24 10.32 -1.09
CA GLY A 46 -7.12 11.06 -2.01
C GLY A 46 -6.62 11.17 -3.45
N ARG A 47 -5.52 10.49 -3.79
CA ARG A 47 -4.89 10.47 -5.12
C ARG A 47 -4.29 9.08 -5.41
N PRO A 48 -3.89 8.79 -6.66
CA PRO A 48 -3.31 7.50 -7.02
C PRO A 48 -2.09 7.13 -6.14
N PRO A 49 -2.01 5.90 -5.61
CA PRO A 49 -1.00 5.50 -4.62
C PRO A 49 0.44 5.49 -5.17
N ASP A 50 0.61 5.42 -6.49
CA ASP A 50 1.89 5.57 -7.19
C ASP A 50 2.47 6.99 -7.09
N THR A 51 1.68 7.96 -6.62
CA THR A 51 2.11 9.33 -6.31
C THR A 51 2.46 9.55 -4.83
N ALA A 52 2.37 8.50 -4.00
CA ALA A 52 2.66 8.58 -2.58
C ALA A 52 4.15 8.87 -2.32
N THR A 53 4.41 9.75 -1.36
CA THR A 53 5.74 10.06 -0.85
C THR A 53 5.95 9.42 0.52
N MET A 54 7.20 9.39 0.99
CA MET A 54 7.49 8.92 2.36
C MET A 54 6.78 9.75 3.43
N GLU A 55 6.61 11.05 3.20
CA GLU A 55 5.87 11.91 4.13
C GLU A 55 4.37 11.57 4.16
N ASP A 56 3.79 11.13 3.04
CA ASP A 56 2.39 10.68 3.03
C ASP A 56 2.21 9.41 3.88
N LEU A 57 3.18 8.49 3.85
CA LEU A 57 3.17 7.29 4.72
C LEU A 57 3.29 7.66 6.19
N ARG A 58 4.15 8.64 6.52
CA ARG A 58 4.29 9.15 7.90
C ARG A 58 2.96 9.75 8.39
N ARG A 59 2.31 10.58 7.58
CA ARG A 59 1.01 11.18 7.95
C ARG A 59 -0.08 10.12 8.12
N ASP A 60 -0.10 9.07 7.28
CA ASP A 60 -1.05 7.96 7.43
C ASP A 60 -0.83 7.20 8.73
N GLN A 61 0.42 6.92 9.13
CA GLN A 61 0.71 6.28 10.41
C GLN A 61 0.25 7.13 11.61
N VAL A 62 0.37 8.46 11.51
CA VAL A 62 -0.13 9.40 12.53
C VAL A 62 -1.66 9.36 12.58
N ASP A 63 -2.35 9.43 11.43
CA ASP A 63 -3.82 9.30 11.36
C ASP A 63 -4.32 7.99 11.97
N GLN A 64 -3.66 6.87 11.65
CA GLN A 64 -4.00 5.56 12.22
C GLN A 64 -3.84 5.56 13.75
N HIS A 65 -2.78 6.17 14.27
CA HIS A 65 -2.57 6.30 15.72
C HIS A 65 -3.65 7.18 16.37
N GLU A 66 -3.97 8.34 15.78
CA GLU A 66 -5.03 9.25 16.27
C GLU A 66 -6.41 8.58 16.28
N ARG A 67 -6.65 7.64 15.36
CA ARG A 67 -7.85 6.80 15.29
C ARG A 67 -7.82 5.58 16.20
N ALA A 68 -6.83 5.48 17.09
CA ALA A 68 -6.61 4.38 18.03
C ALA A 68 -6.49 3.00 17.34
N VAL A 69 -5.95 2.95 16.12
CA VAL A 69 -5.61 1.68 15.47
C VAL A 69 -4.48 1.00 16.26
N GLY A 70 -4.65 -0.29 16.57
CA GLY A 70 -3.67 -1.03 17.35
C GLY A 70 -2.29 -1.11 16.66
N PRO A 71 -1.17 -1.08 17.41
CA PRO A 71 0.19 -1.09 16.84
C PRO A 71 0.47 -2.27 15.89
N ALA A 72 -0.09 -3.44 16.16
CA ALA A 72 0.04 -4.62 15.29
C ALA A 72 -0.58 -4.38 13.91
N THR A 73 -1.71 -3.67 13.85
CA THR A 73 -2.41 -3.32 12.61
C THR A 73 -1.69 -2.22 11.85
N ILE A 74 -1.11 -1.23 12.56
CA ILE A 74 -0.27 -0.20 11.94
C ILE A 74 0.97 -0.84 11.30
N ASN A 75 1.67 -1.73 12.01
CA ASN A 75 2.86 -2.42 11.48
C ASN A 75 2.55 -3.31 10.28
N GLY A 76 1.35 -3.90 10.22
CA GLY A 76 0.90 -4.70 9.08
C GLY A 76 0.56 -3.88 7.82
N ALA A 77 0.45 -2.55 7.94
CA ALA A 77 0.10 -1.65 6.86
C ALA A 77 1.31 -1.00 6.16
N VAL A 78 2.54 -1.27 6.63
CA VAL A 78 3.79 -0.59 6.25
C VAL A 78 4.76 -1.55 5.55
#